data_AF-A0A2T0RG87-F1
#
_entry.id   AF-A0A2T0RG87-F1
#
_cell.length_a   1.000
_cell.length_b   1.000
_cell.length_c   1.000
_cell.angle_alpha   90.00
_cell.angle_beta   90.00
_cell.angle_gamma   90.00
#
_symmetry.space_group_name_H-M   'P 1'
#
loop_
_entity.id
_entity.type
_entity.pdbx_description
1 polymer ?
#
loop_
_entity_poly.entity_id
_entity_poly.type
_entity_poly.pdbx_seq_one_letter_code
_entity_poly.pdbx_strand_id
1 'polypeptide(L)' 'MFAAGVSAPQVAAELEISTKSAYAWRRAWKAGGEQALASRGAPGPDPVLSEVQVQRLI' A
#
# COMPACT_ATOMS: atom_id res chain seq x y z
N MET A 1 -11.96 3.54 3.88
CA MET A 1 -12.16 2.40 4.79
C MET A 1 -11.92 2.76 6.26
N PHE A 2 -10.69 3.08 6.69
CA PHE A 2 -10.44 3.38 8.12
C PHE A 2 -11.13 4.65 8.64
N ALA A 3 -11.22 5.70 7.82
CA ALA A 3 -12.01 6.90 8.13
C ALA A 3 -13.51 6.61 8.32
N ALA A 4 -14.02 5.57 7.68
CA ALA A 4 -15.39 5.08 7.83
C ALA A 4 -15.55 4.07 8.99
N GLY A 5 -14.54 3.94 9.85
CA GLY A 5 -14.61 3.06 11.03
C GLY A 5 -14.34 1.56 10.77
N VAL A 6 -14.10 1.15 9.52
CA VAL A 6 -13.84 -0.26 9.16
C VAL A 6 -12.64 -0.83 9.93
N SER A 7 -12.77 -2.04 10.46
CA SER A 7 -11.72 -2.68 11.27
C SER A 7 -10.55 -3.19 10.41
N ALA A 8 -9.37 -3.37 11.02
CA ALA A 8 -8.21 -3.91 10.30
C ALA A 8 -8.44 -5.32 9.71
N PRO A 9 -9.10 -6.27 10.39
CA PRO A 9 -9.43 -7.56 9.79
C PRO A 9 -10.37 -7.47 8.58
N GLN A 10 -11.36 -6.57 8.60
CA GLN A 10 -12.26 -6.36 7.46
C GLN A 10 -11.51 -5.77 6.26
N VAL A 11 -10.66 -4.76 6.49
CA VAL A 11 -9.78 -4.21 5.44
C VAL A 11 -8.86 -5.29 4.86
N ALA A 12 -8.34 -6.20 5.69
CA ALA A 12 -7.50 -7.29 5.24
C ALA A 12 -8.26 -8.23 4.29
N ALA A 13 -9.50 -8.59 4.63
CA ALA A 13 -10.34 -9.45 3.81
C ALA A 13 -10.72 -8.78 2.49
N GLU A 14 -11.13 -7.51 2.52
CA GLU A 14 -11.57 -6.78 1.32
C GLU A 14 -10.42 -6.48 0.34
N LEU A 15 -9.20 -6.26 0.85
CA LEU A 15 -8.02 -5.97 0.02
C LEU A 15 -7.13 -7.19 -0.23
N GLU A 16 -7.54 -8.38 0.23
CA GLU A 16 -6.79 -9.64 0.11
C GLU A 16 -5.33 -9.55 0.61
N ILE A 17 -5.11 -8.76 1.66
CA ILE A 17 -3.80 -8.62 2.30
C ILE A 17 -3.78 -9.37 3.63
N SER A 18 -2.57 -9.61 4.15
CA SER A 18 -2.44 -10.17 5.50
C SER A 18 -3.06 -9.22 6.55
N THR A 19 -3.69 -9.80 7.58
CA THR A 19 -4.20 -9.05 8.73
C THR A 19 -3.10 -8.25 9.43
N LYS A 20 -1.86 -8.76 9.45
CA LYS A 20 -0.67 -8.05 9.94
C LYS A 20 -0.43 -6.74 9.17
N SER A 21 -0.50 -6.77 7.84
CA SER A 21 -0.36 -5.57 7.00
C SER A 21 -1.47 -4.57 7.29
N ALA A 22 -2.72 -5.04 7.39
CA ALA A 22 -3.85 -4.16 7.70
C ALA A 22 -3.72 -3.50 9.10
N TYR A 23 -3.20 -4.21 10.10
CA TYR A 23 -2.88 -3.61 11.40
C TYR A 23 -1.78 -2.57 11.31
N ALA A 24 -0.72 -2.83 10.54
CA ALA A 24 0.34 -1.85 10.33
C ALA A 24 -0.21 -0.57 9.67
N TRP A 25 -1.06 -0.72 8.65
CA TRP A 25 -1.74 0.40 8.01
C TRP A 25 -2.67 1.13 8.98
N ARG A 26 -3.45 0.42 9.81
CA ARG A 26 -4.32 1.08 10.79
C ARG A 26 -3.53 1.92 11.80
N ARG A 27 -2.35 1.46 12.22
CA ARG A 27 -1.46 2.24 13.10
C ARG A 27 -0.93 3.50 12.40
N ALA A 28 -0.43 3.37 11.16
CA ALA A 28 0.03 4.50 10.37
C ALA A 28 -1.09 5.53 10.16
N TRP A 29 -2.28 5.06 9.78
CA TRP A 29 -3.46 5.89 9.61
C TRP A 29 -3.88 6.60 10.90
N LYS A 30 -3.81 5.95 12.07
CA LYS A 30 -4.09 6.62 13.35
C LYS A 30 -3.07 7.72 13.67
N ALA A 31 -1.83 7.61 13.18
CA ALA A 31 -0.75 8.55 13.47
C ALA A 31 -0.75 9.76 12.53
N GLY A 32 -1.11 9.59 11.25
CA GLY A 32 -1.03 10.67 10.26
C GLY A 32 -2.17 10.71 9.24
N GLY A 33 -3.30 10.07 9.56
CA GLY A 33 -4.47 10.04 8.70
C GLY A 33 -4.21 9.34 7.37
N GLU A 34 -4.91 9.80 6.33
CA GLU A 34 -4.78 9.25 4.97
C GLU A 34 -3.35 9.38 4.42
N GLN A 35 -2.65 10.49 4.72
CA GLN A 35 -1.35 10.75 4.12
C GLN A 35 -0.26 9.83 4.65
N ALA A 36 -0.45 9.24 5.84
CA ALA A 36 0.43 8.21 6.36
C ALA A 36 0.35 6.88 5.60
N LEU A 37 -0.66 6.70 4.73
CA LEU A 37 -0.79 5.53 3.86
C LEU A 37 -0.31 5.78 2.43
N ALA A 38 0.09 7.02 2.09
CA ALA A 38 0.63 7.33 0.78
C ALA A 38 1.84 6.42 0.46
N SER A 39 1.93 6.00 -0.80
CA SER A 39 3.10 5.22 -1.25
C SER A 39 4.38 6.02 -1.01
N ARG A 40 5.41 5.35 -0.49
CA ARG A 40 6.75 5.92 -0.32
C ARG A 40 7.62 5.80 -1.58
N GLY A 41 7.05 5.32 -2.68
CA GLY A 41 7.77 4.97 -3.91
C GLY A 41 7.98 3.47 -4.05
N ALA A 42 8.59 3.07 -5.16
CA ALA A 42 8.90 1.68 -5.44
C ALA A 42 9.88 1.12 -4.38
N PRO A 43 9.59 -0.02 -3.75
CA PRO A 43 10.58 -0.70 -2.94
C PRO A 43 11.65 -1.33 -3.84
N GLY A 44 12.89 -1.37 -3.37
CA GLY A 44 14.00 -1.98 -4.09
C GLY A 44 14.85 -0.99 -4.88
N PRO A 45 15.86 -1.49 -5.61
CA PRO A 45 16.71 -0.66 -6.46
C PRO A 45 15.94 -0.07 -7.64
N ASP A 46 16.51 0.95 -8.27
CA ASP A 46 15.95 1.54 -9.47
C ASP A 46 15.73 0.48 -10.58
N PRO A 47 14.69 0.63 -11.41
CA PRO A 47 14.47 -0.26 -12.53
C PRO A 47 15.69 -0.35 -13.44
N VAL A 48 16.13 -1.58 -13.75
CA VAL A 48 17.26 -1.81 -14.67
C VAL A 48 16.89 -1.42 -16.10
N LEU A 49 15.62 -1.56 -16.46
CA LEU A 49 15.11 -1.20 -17.78
C LEU A 49 14.59 0.24 -17.77
N SER A 50 15.01 1.02 -18.76
CA SER A 50 14.39 2.30 -19.07
C SER A 50 12.95 2.10 -19.55
N GLU A 51 12.13 3.15 -19.43
CA GLU A 51 10.75 3.16 -19.92
C GLU A 51 10.67 2.71 -21.40
N VAL A 52 11.58 3.19 -22.25
CA VAL A 52 11.65 2.82 -23.68
C VAL A 52 11.90 1.32 -23.87
N GLN A 53 12.66 0.67 -22.98
CA GLN A 53 12.91 -0.77 -23.06
C GLN A 53 11.70 -1.58 -22.58
N VAL A 54 11.00 -1.12 -21.54
CA VAL A 54 9.77 -1.77 -21.04
C VAL A 54 8.68 -1.76 -22.13
N GLN A 55 8.51 -0.65 -22.85
CA GLN A 55 7.52 -0.51 -23.92
C GLN A 55 7.74 -1.48 -25.10
N ARG A 56 8.92 -2.12 -25.22
CA ARG A 56 9.19 -3.13 -26.27
C ARG A 56 8.80 -4.55 -25.86
N LEU A 57 8.40 -4.76 -24.60
CA LEU A 57 8.03 -6.06 -24.05
C LEU A 57 6.52 -6.37 -24.11
N ILE A 58 5.72 -5.39 -24.52
CA ILE A 58 4.25 -5.45 -24.61
C ILE A 58 3.86 -5.51 -26.09
#